data_AF-A0A3C0BII0-F1
#
_entry.id   AF-A0A3C0BII0-F1
#
_cell.length_a   1.000
_cell.length_b   1.000
_cell.length_c   1.000
_cell.angle_alpha   90.00
_cell.angle_beta   90.00
_cell.angle_gamma   90.00
#
_symmetry.space_group_name_H-M   'P 1'
#
loop_
_entity.id
_entity.type
_entity.pdbx_description
1 polymer ?
#
loop_
_entity_poly.entity_id
_entity_poly.type
_entity_poly.pdbx_seq_one_letter_code
_entity_poly.pdbx_strand_id
1 'polypeptide(L)'
;MEIQTENGLKEALGYLENANPEQAEKILEGLFEYDFECPELVFTADCCNFWIPYIKSLAEMENPFERGESLLAEWKTFQSFVSRKEHPYEQALYAVSRGIFSRALENYTQLFDERNPVQRAEIYRKAGLCFKKTGKFEDAQNCLSIANNTQPGLAAVLAELADCYALCGGDRNAKVLFREAFFIDPERIDISFLDSRLITCLIEKTAEKGYTGAVLQQWIPVYGVLWGIFNVKRELKPQEAGKLKQEIYALENEMKDPSSDAAVLTPRLINLYFWLIDHYAASNDTGRQVNEVLLKIKILDSSIYEMYVK
;
A
#
# COMPACT_ATOMS: atom_id res chain seq x y z
N MET A 1 4.17 -34.04 25.43
CA MET A 1 5.18 -33.03 25.06
C MET A 1 4.60 -32.14 23.97
N GLU A 2 4.29 -32.68 22.78
CA GLU A 2 3.63 -31.94 21.67
C GLU A 2 2.36 -31.14 22.09
N ILE A 3 1.44 -31.74 22.86
CA ILE A 3 0.21 -31.05 23.31
C ILE A 3 0.49 -29.88 24.27
N GLN A 4 1.54 -29.98 25.10
CA GLN A 4 1.91 -28.90 26.02
C GLN A 4 2.57 -27.75 25.26
N THR A 5 3.46 -28.07 24.31
CA THR A 5 4.08 -27.11 23.40
C THR A 5 3.01 -26.38 22.57
N GLU A 6 2.05 -27.10 22.00
CA GLU A 6 0.98 -26.52 21.20
C GLU A 6 0.07 -25.57 22.01
N ASN A 7 -0.31 -25.97 23.23
CA ASN A 7 -1.14 -25.12 24.10
C ASN A 7 -0.40 -23.87 24.59
N GLY A 8 0.87 -24.02 24.98
CA GLY A 8 1.70 -22.87 25.39
C GLY A 8 1.95 -21.91 24.23
N LEU A 9 2.18 -22.43 23.02
CA LEU A 9 2.33 -21.60 21.82
C LEU A 9 1.05 -20.82 21.53
N LYS A 10 -0.13 -21.44 21.61
CA LYS A 10 -1.42 -20.75 21.46
C LYS A 10 -1.59 -19.62 22.49
N GLU A 11 -1.17 -19.84 23.74
CA GLU A 11 -1.20 -18.82 24.78
C GLU A 11 -0.26 -17.64 24.46
N ALA A 12 0.98 -17.92 24.06
CA ALA A 12 1.93 -16.90 23.64
C ALA A 12 1.42 -16.08 22.45
N LEU A 13 0.82 -16.73 21.44
CA LEU A 13 0.17 -16.05 20.31
C LEU A 13 -0.97 -15.14 20.78
N GLY A 14 -1.77 -15.55 21.76
CA GLY A 14 -2.82 -14.72 22.36
C GLY A 14 -2.26 -13.44 23.01
N TYR A 15 -1.09 -13.51 23.66
CA TYR A 15 -0.43 -12.30 24.18
C TYR A 15 0.09 -11.39 23.06
N LEU A 16 0.62 -11.96 21.97
CA LEU A 16 1.03 -11.19 20.79
C LEU A 16 -0.14 -10.49 20.10
N GLU A 17 -1.31 -11.15 20.01
CA GLU A 17 -2.55 -10.53 19.50
C GLU A 17 -2.99 -9.30 20.30
N ASN A 18 -2.61 -9.23 21.58
CA ASN A 18 -2.89 -8.10 22.47
C ASN A 18 -1.70 -7.12 22.59
N ALA A 19 -0.69 -7.25 21.70
CA ALA A 19 0.55 -6.49 21.71
C ALA A 19 1.28 -6.52 23.05
N ASN A 20 1.36 -7.69 23.68
CA ASN A 20 2.07 -7.92 24.93
C ASN A 20 3.19 -8.96 24.77
N PRO A 21 4.27 -8.63 24.02
CA PRO A 21 5.32 -9.59 23.72
C PRO A 21 6.15 -9.99 24.94
N GLU A 22 6.21 -9.19 26.01
CA GLU A 22 6.90 -9.55 27.25
C GLU A 22 6.24 -10.73 27.98
N GLN A 23 4.91 -10.79 27.99
CA GLN A 23 4.21 -11.93 28.59
C GLN A 23 4.30 -13.16 27.68
N ALA A 24 4.25 -12.96 26.35
CA ALA A 24 4.49 -14.04 25.40
C ALA A 24 5.88 -14.67 25.59
N GLU A 25 6.93 -13.85 25.74
CA GLU A 25 8.31 -14.30 25.96
C GLU A 25 8.44 -15.19 27.20
N LYS A 26 7.85 -14.80 28.34
CA LYS A 26 7.87 -15.61 29.57
C LYS A 26 7.24 -16.99 29.40
N ILE A 27 6.16 -17.08 28.62
CA ILE A 27 5.54 -18.36 28.29
C ILE A 27 6.51 -19.19 27.44
N LEU A 28 7.13 -18.58 26.43
CA LEU A 28 8.08 -19.26 25.53
C LEU A 28 9.34 -19.76 26.26
N GLU A 29 9.89 -18.99 27.21
CA GLU A 29 11.03 -19.41 28.04
C GLU A 29 10.77 -20.75 28.74
N GLY A 30 9.57 -20.94 29.28
CA GLY A 30 9.16 -22.21 29.89
C GLY A 30 8.95 -23.35 28.89
N LEU A 31 8.69 -23.06 27.62
CA LEU A 31 8.49 -24.06 26.57
C LEU A 31 9.83 -24.54 25.97
N PHE A 32 10.84 -23.68 25.92
CA PHE A 32 12.19 -24.03 25.47
C PHE A 32 12.86 -25.10 26.34
N GLU A 33 12.43 -25.27 27.59
CA GLU A 33 12.89 -26.38 28.45
C GLU A 33 12.47 -27.77 27.92
N TYR A 34 11.41 -27.82 27.10
CA TYR A 34 10.82 -29.06 26.60
C TYR A 34 11.05 -29.30 25.10
N ASP A 35 11.14 -28.23 24.29
CA ASP A 35 11.27 -28.33 22.83
C ASP A 35 12.06 -27.15 22.24
N PHE A 36 13.39 -27.27 22.23
CA PHE A 36 14.27 -26.15 21.84
C PHE A 36 14.48 -25.99 20.33
N GLU A 37 14.15 -27.02 19.53
CA GLU A 37 14.38 -27.03 18.08
C GLU A 37 13.11 -26.71 17.27
N CYS A 38 11.94 -26.55 17.92
CA CYS A 38 10.70 -26.19 17.26
C CYS A 38 10.82 -24.83 16.54
N PRO A 39 10.78 -24.81 15.19
CA PRO A 39 10.95 -23.57 14.42
C PRO A 39 9.88 -22.52 14.72
N GLU A 40 8.66 -22.95 15.04
CA GLU A 40 7.55 -22.09 15.41
C GLU A 40 7.80 -21.36 16.74
N LEU A 41 8.37 -22.06 17.74
CA LEU A 41 8.76 -21.45 19.01
C LEU A 41 9.88 -20.44 18.81
N VAL A 42 10.93 -20.81 18.06
CA VAL A 42 12.07 -19.93 17.75
C VAL A 42 11.59 -18.67 17.04
N PHE A 43 10.75 -18.82 16.00
CA PHE A 43 10.22 -17.67 15.27
C PHE A 43 9.32 -16.79 16.14
N THR A 44 8.48 -17.37 16.99
CA THR A 44 7.60 -16.61 17.89
C THR A 44 8.42 -15.84 18.93
N ALA A 45 9.50 -16.43 19.45
CA ALA A 45 10.43 -15.77 20.36
C ALA A 45 11.19 -14.63 19.66
N ASP A 46 11.63 -14.85 18.42
CA ASP A 46 12.23 -13.80 17.58
C ASP A 46 11.29 -12.60 17.40
N CYS A 47 9.99 -12.83 17.20
CA CYS A 47 9.00 -11.76 17.17
C CYS A 47 8.90 -11.00 18.50
N CYS A 48 8.93 -11.72 19.63
CA CYS A 48 8.90 -11.09 20.95
C CYS A 48 10.14 -10.20 21.16
N ASN A 49 11.33 -10.75 20.92
CA ASN A 49 12.61 -10.06 21.02
C ASN A 49 12.68 -8.78 20.19
N PHE A 50 12.07 -8.81 18.99
CA PHE A 50 11.99 -7.64 18.14
C PHE A 50 11.10 -6.53 18.76
N TRP A 51 9.91 -6.89 19.24
CA TRP A 51 8.90 -5.91 19.64
C TRP A 51 8.98 -5.44 21.10
N ILE A 52 9.56 -6.22 22.02
CA ILE A 52 9.71 -5.84 23.44
C ILE A 52 10.42 -4.50 23.65
N PRO A 53 11.66 -4.28 23.15
CA PRO A 53 12.36 -3.02 23.40
C PRO A 53 11.59 -1.84 22.82
N TYR A 54 10.96 -2.05 21.67
CA TYR A 54 10.20 -1.03 20.98
C TYR A 54 8.93 -0.64 21.76
N ILE A 55 8.12 -1.62 22.17
CA ILE A 55 6.88 -1.37 22.93
C ILE A 55 7.17 -0.70 24.28
N LYS A 56 8.29 -1.04 24.94
CA LYS A 56 8.72 -0.32 26.15
C LYS A 56 8.99 1.16 25.89
N SER A 57 9.67 1.48 24.79
CA SER A 57 9.99 2.88 24.43
C SER A 57 8.77 3.71 24.05
N LEU A 58 7.67 3.10 23.58
CA LEU A 58 6.43 3.83 23.22
C LEU A 58 5.81 4.57 24.40
N ALA A 59 6.06 4.14 25.64
CA ALA A 59 5.55 4.82 26.84
C ALA A 59 6.15 6.21 27.04
N GLU A 60 7.30 6.51 26.41
CA GLU A 60 7.97 7.81 26.50
C GLU A 60 7.39 8.85 25.53
N MET A 61 6.59 8.42 24.54
CA MET A 61 5.97 9.29 23.56
C MET A 61 4.60 9.79 24.05
N GLU A 62 4.45 11.10 24.21
CA GLU A 62 3.20 11.70 24.70
C GLU A 62 2.10 11.73 23.62
N ASN A 63 2.46 12.04 22.37
CA ASN A 63 1.50 12.28 21.30
C ASN A 63 0.94 10.94 20.76
N PRO A 64 -0.39 10.72 20.80
CA PRO A 64 -1.01 9.51 20.24
C PRO A 64 -0.72 9.34 18.75
N PHE A 65 -0.74 10.41 17.96
CA PHE A 65 -0.48 10.34 16.52
C PHE A 65 0.94 9.84 16.24
N GLU A 66 1.93 10.39 16.94
CA GLU A 66 3.33 9.98 16.81
C GLU A 66 3.55 8.53 17.24
N ARG A 67 2.88 8.07 18.31
CA ARG A 67 2.90 6.65 18.70
C ARG A 67 2.37 5.74 17.59
N GLY A 68 1.25 6.11 16.98
CA GLY A 68 0.68 5.39 15.83
C GLY A 68 1.63 5.35 14.64
N GLU A 69 2.17 6.51 14.24
CA GLU A 69 3.11 6.61 13.12
C GLU A 69 4.38 5.80 13.36
N SER A 70 4.91 5.86 14.58
CA SER A 70 6.09 5.11 14.96
C SER A 70 5.81 3.61 14.83
N LEU A 71 4.68 3.10 15.36
CA LEU A 71 4.28 1.69 15.21
C LEU A 71 4.22 1.25 13.75
N LEU A 72 3.65 2.08 12.87
CA LEU A 72 3.57 1.79 11.43
C LEU A 72 4.94 1.83 10.75
N ALA A 73 5.82 2.73 11.16
CA ALA A 73 7.20 2.79 10.66
C ALA A 73 7.97 1.54 11.06
N GLU A 74 7.91 1.16 12.33
CA GLU A 74 8.59 -0.02 12.86
C GLU A 74 8.05 -1.32 12.27
N TRP A 75 6.77 -1.36 11.91
CA TRP A 75 6.20 -2.48 11.16
C TRP A 75 6.94 -2.74 9.84
N LYS A 76 7.40 -1.70 9.13
CA LYS A 76 8.19 -1.88 7.89
C LYS A 76 9.57 -2.45 8.17
N THR A 77 10.19 -2.02 9.26
CA THR A 77 11.45 -2.61 9.76
C THR A 77 11.24 -4.08 10.09
N PHE A 78 10.14 -4.41 10.76
CA PHE A 78 9.74 -5.77 11.09
C PHE A 78 9.51 -6.63 9.83
N GLN A 79 8.83 -6.10 8.80
CA GLN A 79 8.67 -6.81 7.52
C GLN A 79 10.02 -7.13 6.87
N SER A 80 10.98 -6.20 6.97
CA SER A 80 12.35 -6.40 6.47
C SER A 80 13.15 -7.41 7.29
N PHE A 81 12.84 -7.53 8.59
CA PHE A 81 13.38 -8.58 9.45
C PHE A 81 12.82 -9.96 9.09
N VAL A 82 11.49 -10.05 8.92
CA VAL A 82 10.78 -11.29 8.57
C VAL A 82 11.19 -11.82 7.20
N SER A 83 11.40 -10.95 6.21
CA SER A 83 11.79 -11.38 4.86
C SER A 83 13.16 -12.06 4.77
N ARG A 84 13.98 -11.96 5.83
CA ARG A 84 15.28 -12.62 5.95
C ARG A 84 15.19 -13.99 6.66
N LYS A 85 14.02 -14.37 7.16
CA LYS A 85 13.80 -15.64 7.85
C LYS A 85 13.43 -16.71 6.83
N GLU A 86 14.09 -17.86 6.90
CA GLU A 86 13.86 -18.98 5.97
C GLU A 86 12.47 -19.62 6.18
N HIS A 87 12.02 -19.68 7.42
CA HIS A 87 10.77 -20.33 7.82
C HIS A 87 9.92 -19.41 8.71
N PRO A 88 9.27 -18.38 8.14
CA PRO A 88 8.35 -17.54 8.91
C PRO A 88 7.13 -18.34 9.34
N TYR A 89 6.74 -18.19 10.61
CA TYR A 89 5.54 -18.82 11.14
C TYR A 89 4.33 -17.89 10.99
N GLU A 90 3.40 -18.25 10.10
CA GLU A 90 2.26 -17.40 9.72
C GLU A 90 1.37 -17.02 10.89
N GLN A 91 1.15 -17.92 11.87
CA GLN A 91 0.28 -17.62 13.01
C GLN A 91 0.88 -16.56 13.93
N ALA A 92 2.20 -16.60 14.15
CA ALA A 92 2.92 -15.55 14.89
C ALA A 92 2.88 -14.23 14.12
N LEU A 93 3.12 -14.24 12.82
CA LEU A 93 3.02 -13.03 11.99
C LEU A 93 1.62 -12.40 12.05
N TYR A 94 0.58 -13.23 11.98
CA TYR A 94 -0.80 -12.79 12.10
C TYR A 94 -1.08 -12.19 13.48
N ALA A 95 -0.64 -12.86 14.55
CA ALA A 95 -0.83 -12.41 15.92
C ALA A 95 -0.16 -11.05 16.16
N VAL A 96 1.12 -10.92 15.77
CA VAL A 96 1.87 -9.66 15.87
C VAL A 96 1.20 -8.56 15.04
N SER A 97 0.82 -8.84 13.80
CA SER A 97 0.09 -7.88 12.95
C SER A 97 -1.16 -7.37 13.68
N ARG A 98 -2.03 -8.27 14.16
CA ARG A 98 -3.24 -7.87 14.88
C ARG A 98 -2.93 -7.03 16.10
N GLY A 99 -1.95 -7.40 16.92
CA GLY A 99 -1.56 -6.63 18.10
C GLY A 99 -1.09 -5.22 17.74
N ILE A 100 -0.11 -5.11 16.85
CA ILE A 100 0.50 -3.83 16.48
C ILE A 100 -0.50 -2.89 15.82
N PHE A 101 -1.30 -3.37 14.86
CA PHE A 101 -2.31 -2.53 14.22
C PHE A 101 -3.48 -2.20 15.14
N SER A 102 -3.83 -3.06 16.11
CA SER A 102 -4.83 -2.71 17.14
C SER A 102 -4.32 -1.60 18.06
N ARG A 103 -3.05 -1.66 18.48
CA ARG A 103 -2.42 -0.58 19.27
C ARG A 103 -2.30 0.72 18.50
N ALA A 104 -1.94 0.66 17.22
CA ALA A 104 -1.90 1.85 16.37
C ALA A 104 -3.31 2.45 16.24
N LEU A 105 -4.33 1.60 16.03
CA LEU A 105 -5.73 2.03 15.98
C LEU A 105 -6.19 2.70 17.28
N GLU A 106 -5.88 2.14 18.45
CA GLU A 106 -6.19 2.76 19.75
C GLU A 106 -5.65 4.19 19.85
N ASN A 107 -4.45 4.44 19.31
CA ASN A 107 -3.86 5.77 19.28
C ASN A 107 -4.58 6.73 18.32
N TYR A 108 -4.92 6.28 17.10
CA TYR A 108 -5.63 7.14 16.14
C TYR A 108 -7.07 7.45 16.55
N THR A 109 -7.77 6.48 17.18
CA THR A 109 -9.16 6.68 17.62
C THR A 109 -9.30 7.75 18.70
N GLN A 110 -8.25 8.00 19.50
CA GLN A 110 -8.22 9.11 20.48
C GLN A 110 -8.29 10.49 19.81
N LEU A 111 -8.05 10.59 18.50
CA LEU A 111 -7.94 11.83 17.76
C LEU A 111 -9.09 12.04 16.76
N PHE A 112 -10.18 11.26 16.88
CA PHE A 112 -11.31 11.35 15.94
C PHE A 112 -12.10 12.68 16.03
N ASP A 113 -11.91 13.43 17.11
CA ASP A 113 -12.49 14.77 17.30
C ASP A 113 -11.65 15.90 16.68
N GLU A 114 -10.53 15.57 16.01
CA GLU A 114 -9.71 16.53 15.25
C GLU A 114 -10.57 17.34 14.27
N ARG A 115 -10.42 18.66 14.31
CA ARG A 115 -11.22 19.61 13.55
C ARG A 115 -10.52 20.09 12.29
N ASN A 116 -9.19 20.05 12.26
CA ASN A 116 -8.43 20.40 11.06
C ASN A 116 -8.73 19.36 9.96
N PRO A 117 -9.29 19.74 8.80
CA PRO A 117 -9.69 18.78 7.77
C PRO A 117 -8.54 17.91 7.25
N VAL A 118 -7.34 18.47 7.12
CA VAL A 118 -6.17 17.75 6.60
C VAL A 118 -5.70 16.70 7.59
N GLN A 119 -5.55 17.08 8.87
CA GLN A 119 -5.16 16.15 9.92
C GLN A 119 -6.24 15.09 10.14
N ARG A 120 -7.52 15.50 10.16
CA ARG A 120 -8.65 14.58 10.27
C ARG A 120 -8.64 13.54 9.15
N ALA A 121 -8.46 13.96 7.88
CA ALA A 121 -8.38 13.03 6.77
C ALA A 121 -7.23 12.01 6.94
N GLU A 122 -6.07 12.48 7.39
CA GLU A 122 -4.93 11.60 7.66
C GLU A 122 -5.18 10.62 8.82
N ILE A 123 -5.76 11.08 9.93
CA ILE A 123 -6.12 10.23 11.08
C ILE A 123 -7.10 9.13 10.65
N TYR A 124 -8.14 9.47 9.91
CA TYR A 124 -9.10 8.49 9.39
C TYR A 124 -8.47 7.55 8.37
N ARG A 125 -7.53 8.02 7.54
CA ARG A 125 -6.77 7.14 6.63
C ARG A 125 -5.99 6.10 7.41
N LYS A 126 -5.21 6.53 8.40
CA LYS A 126 -4.38 5.65 9.25
C LYS A 126 -5.22 4.67 10.07
N ALA A 127 -6.34 5.12 10.62
CA ALA A 127 -7.30 4.23 11.30
C ALA A 127 -7.89 3.20 10.32
N GLY A 128 -8.25 3.63 9.10
CA GLY A 128 -8.74 2.74 8.05
C GLY A 128 -7.72 1.66 7.65
N LEU A 129 -6.45 2.02 7.51
CA LEU A 129 -5.35 1.08 7.31
C LEU A 129 -5.28 0.05 8.45
N CYS A 130 -5.37 0.49 9.71
CA CYS A 130 -5.32 -0.41 10.87
C CYS A 130 -6.53 -1.34 10.93
N PHE A 131 -7.73 -0.83 10.65
CA PHE A 131 -8.93 -1.66 10.53
C PHE A 131 -8.79 -2.73 9.44
N LYS A 132 -8.22 -2.37 8.28
CA LYS A 132 -7.95 -3.32 7.19
C LYS A 132 -7.00 -4.43 7.65
N LYS A 133 -5.89 -4.06 8.29
CA LYS A 133 -4.87 -5.01 8.77
C LYS A 133 -5.36 -5.92 9.91
N THR A 134 -6.37 -5.48 10.66
CA THR A 134 -7.02 -6.29 11.70
C THR A 134 -8.21 -7.10 11.17
N GLY A 135 -8.49 -7.07 9.87
CA GLY A 135 -9.57 -7.82 9.21
C GLY A 135 -10.97 -7.21 9.30
N LYS A 136 -11.09 -6.00 9.87
CA LYS A 136 -12.35 -5.27 10.00
C LYS A 136 -12.60 -4.41 8.76
N PHE A 137 -12.88 -5.06 7.63
CA PHE A 137 -12.93 -4.38 6.33
C PHE A 137 -14.05 -3.35 6.19
N GLU A 138 -15.21 -3.55 6.83
CA GLU A 138 -16.31 -2.58 6.80
C GLU A 138 -15.92 -1.27 7.50
N ASP A 139 -15.32 -1.37 8.69
CA ASP A 139 -14.80 -0.20 9.43
C ASP A 139 -13.69 0.51 8.66
N ALA A 140 -12.84 -0.27 7.97
CA ALA A 140 -11.79 0.27 7.11
C ALA A 140 -12.38 1.10 5.96
N GLN A 141 -13.36 0.56 5.23
CA GLN A 141 -14.05 1.29 4.16
C GLN A 141 -14.73 2.55 4.67
N ASN A 142 -15.37 2.49 5.84
CA ASN A 142 -16.02 3.65 6.46
C ASN A 142 -14.99 4.75 6.77
N CYS A 143 -13.89 4.40 7.44
CA CYS A 143 -12.84 5.37 7.78
C CYS A 143 -12.19 5.98 6.53
N LEU A 144 -11.84 5.16 5.54
CA LEU A 144 -11.24 5.62 4.29
C LEU A 144 -12.21 6.48 3.46
N SER A 145 -13.50 6.18 3.50
CA SER A 145 -14.54 7.00 2.88
C SER A 145 -14.67 8.36 3.58
N ILE A 146 -14.61 8.40 4.91
CA ILE A 146 -14.58 9.67 5.67
C ILE A 146 -13.34 10.49 5.30
N ALA A 147 -12.16 9.86 5.20
CA ALA A 147 -10.93 10.51 4.77
C ALA A 147 -11.08 11.12 3.36
N ASN A 148 -11.57 10.34 2.39
CA ASN A 148 -11.76 10.78 1.01
C ASN A 148 -12.82 11.88 0.90
N ASN A 149 -13.88 11.84 1.71
CA ASN A 149 -14.90 12.90 1.72
C ASN A 149 -14.40 14.18 2.38
N THR A 150 -13.49 14.07 3.36
CA THR A 150 -12.88 15.22 4.05
C THR A 150 -11.85 15.91 3.16
N GLN A 151 -11.01 15.12 2.47
CA GLN A 151 -10.02 15.62 1.52
C GLN A 151 -10.01 14.74 0.26
N PRO A 152 -10.82 15.09 -0.76
CA PRO A 152 -10.89 14.31 -2.00
C PRO A 152 -9.61 14.34 -2.81
N GLY A 153 -9.36 13.26 -3.55
CA GLY A 153 -8.26 13.20 -4.52
C GLY A 153 -6.89 12.93 -3.91
N LEU A 154 -6.82 12.37 -2.70
CA LEU A 154 -5.57 11.88 -2.13
C LEU A 154 -5.25 10.48 -2.67
N ALA A 155 -4.15 10.36 -3.41
CA ALA A 155 -3.72 9.09 -4.00
C ALA A 155 -3.62 7.95 -2.98
N ALA A 156 -3.02 8.20 -1.82
CA ALA A 156 -2.90 7.22 -0.74
C ALA A 156 -4.26 6.69 -0.25
N VAL A 157 -5.22 7.59 -0.01
CA VAL A 157 -6.58 7.21 0.45
C VAL A 157 -7.29 6.38 -0.61
N LEU A 158 -7.22 6.80 -1.88
CA LEU A 158 -7.86 6.06 -2.97
C LEU A 158 -7.25 4.67 -3.17
N ALA A 159 -5.92 4.54 -3.08
CA ALA A 159 -5.24 3.25 -3.19
C ALA A 159 -5.62 2.30 -2.04
N GLU A 160 -5.66 2.79 -0.81
CA GLU A 160 -6.06 1.99 0.35
C GLU A 160 -7.54 1.60 0.29
N LEU A 161 -8.41 2.50 -0.17
CA LEU A 161 -9.82 2.20 -0.37
C LEU A 161 -10.03 1.17 -1.50
N ALA A 162 -9.27 1.30 -2.59
CA ALA A 162 -9.26 0.33 -3.69
C ALA A 162 -8.86 -1.07 -3.19
N ASP A 163 -7.80 -1.13 -2.38
CA ASP A 163 -7.31 -2.36 -1.79
C ASP A 163 -8.34 -3.01 -0.89
N CYS A 164 -9.02 -2.20 -0.06
CA CYS A 164 -10.11 -2.69 0.77
C CYS A 164 -11.29 -3.21 -0.06
N TYR A 165 -11.66 -2.56 -1.16
CA TYR A 165 -12.67 -3.08 -2.07
C TYR A 165 -12.27 -4.42 -2.68
N ALA A 166 -11.02 -4.57 -3.12
CA ALA A 166 -10.53 -5.82 -3.70
C ALA A 166 -10.57 -6.97 -2.67
N LEU A 167 -10.18 -6.71 -1.41
CA LEU A 167 -10.26 -7.70 -0.32
C LEU A 167 -11.71 -8.14 -0.03
N CYS A 168 -12.70 -7.29 -0.30
CA CYS A 168 -14.12 -7.61 -0.16
C CYS A 168 -14.79 -8.13 -1.45
N GLY A 169 -14.02 -8.46 -2.49
CA GLY A 169 -14.55 -8.95 -3.78
C GLY A 169 -15.14 -7.87 -4.69
N GLY A 170 -14.93 -6.59 -4.38
CA GLY A 170 -15.36 -5.43 -5.15
C GLY A 170 -14.42 -5.06 -6.30
N ASP A 171 -14.03 -6.02 -7.14
CA ASP A 171 -12.97 -5.89 -8.14
C ASP A 171 -13.15 -4.67 -9.07
N ARG A 172 -14.39 -4.40 -9.51
CA ARG A 172 -14.65 -3.27 -10.42
C ARG A 172 -14.33 -1.93 -9.75
N ASN A 173 -14.74 -1.76 -8.48
CA ASN A 173 -14.48 -0.53 -7.72
C ASN A 173 -12.99 -0.39 -7.44
N ALA A 174 -12.34 -1.50 -7.04
CA ALA A 174 -10.90 -1.54 -6.81
C ALA A 174 -10.11 -1.09 -8.04
N LYS A 175 -10.43 -1.63 -9.23
CA LYS A 175 -9.73 -1.28 -10.47
C LYS A 175 -9.85 0.20 -10.83
N VAL A 176 -11.03 0.80 -10.67
CA VAL A 176 -11.22 2.24 -10.93
C VAL A 176 -10.39 3.07 -9.95
N LEU A 177 -10.49 2.76 -8.66
CA LEU A 177 -9.83 3.54 -7.60
C LEU A 177 -8.31 3.40 -7.64
N PHE A 178 -7.77 2.20 -7.87
CA PHE A 178 -6.33 2.02 -8.07
C PHE A 178 -5.84 2.81 -9.27
N ARG A 179 -6.54 2.70 -10.41
CA ARG A 179 -6.17 3.44 -11.61
C ARG A 179 -6.13 4.95 -11.35
N GLU A 180 -7.13 5.48 -10.64
CA GLU A 180 -7.19 6.90 -10.27
C GLU A 180 -6.11 7.30 -9.26
N ALA A 181 -5.84 6.46 -8.26
CA ALA A 181 -4.78 6.70 -7.27
C ALA A 181 -3.40 6.83 -7.93
N PHE A 182 -3.02 5.86 -8.77
CA PHE A 182 -1.74 5.89 -9.49
C PHE A 182 -1.72 6.91 -10.63
N PHE A 183 -2.87 7.42 -11.07
CA PHE A 183 -2.90 8.59 -11.95
C PHE A 183 -2.57 9.88 -11.20
N ILE A 184 -3.11 10.07 -10.00
CA ILE A 184 -2.89 11.28 -9.21
C ILE A 184 -1.42 11.40 -8.82
N ASP A 185 -0.91 10.46 -8.02
CA ASP A 185 0.46 10.52 -7.49
C ASP A 185 0.92 9.13 -7.01
N PRO A 186 1.64 8.35 -7.84
CA PRO A 186 2.19 7.05 -7.46
C PRO A 186 3.11 7.06 -6.24
N GLU A 187 3.89 8.12 -6.05
CA GLU A 187 4.91 8.18 -5.00
C GLU A 187 4.31 8.36 -3.61
N ARG A 188 3.10 8.95 -3.54
CA ARG A 188 2.33 9.06 -2.30
C ARG A 188 1.68 7.76 -1.86
N ILE A 189 1.68 6.72 -2.71
CA ILE A 189 1.05 5.43 -2.39
C ILE A 189 2.07 4.54 -1.69
N ASP A 190 1.79 4.22 -0.44
CA ASP A 190 2.63 3.31 0.33
C ASP A 190 2.33 1.84 -0.02
N ILE A 191 2.98 1.35 -1.08
CA ILE A 191 2.71 0.03 -1.65
C ILE A 191 2.98 -1.13 -0.68
N SER A 192 3.79 -0.95 0.37
CA SER A 192 4.06 -1.99 1.38
C SER A 192 2.85 -2.31 2.27
N PHE A 193 1.83 -1.45 2.24
CA PHE A 193 0.60 -1.63 2.99
C PHE A 193 -0.57 -2.14 2.13
N LEU A 194 -0.38 -2.35 0.83
CA LEU A 194 -1.40 -2.92 -0.05
C LEU A 194 -1.35 -4.45 0.00
N ASP A 195 -2.50 -5.10 0.19
CA ASP A 195 -2.58 -6.53 0.52
C ASP A 195 -3.33 -7.35 -0.53
N SER A 196 -4.22 -6.73 -1.30
CA SER A 196 -5.06 -7.47 -2.25
C SER A 196 -4.24 -8.12 -3.36
N ARG A 197 -4.57 -9.37 -3.70
CA ARG A 197 -3.84 -10.11 -4.75
C ARG A 197 -3.87 -9.41 -6.10
N LEU A 198 -4.94 -8.63 -6.36
CA LEU A 198 -5.09 -7.82 -7.56
C LEU A 198 -3.93 -6.85 -7.76
N ILE A 199 -3.52 -6.12 -6.70
CA ILE A 199 -2.45 -5.12 -6.80
C ILE A 199 -1.08 -5.70 -6.46
N THR A 200 -0.98 -6.62 -5.49
CA THR A 200 0.32 -7.20 -5.11
C THR A 200 0.93 -8.01 -6.25
N CYS A 201 0.12 -8.76 -7.00
CA CYS A 201 0.58 -9.45 -8.21
C CYS A 201 1.09 -8.47 -9.28
N LEU A 202 0.39 -7.34 -9.48
CA LEU A 202 0.82 -6.31 -10.42
C LEU A 202 2.17 -5.69 -9.98
N ILE A 203 2.32 -5.39 -8.69
CA ILE A 203 3.56 -4.84 -8.12
C ILE A 203 4.72 -5.83 -8.31
N GLU A 204 4.53 -7.09 -7.91
CA GLU A 204 5.53 -8.16 -8.04
C GLU A 204 5.98 -8.33 -9.49
N LYS A 205 5.02 -8.46 -10.42
CA LYS A 205 5.30 -8.64 -11.85
C LYS A 205 5.98 -7.43 -12.48
N THR A 206 5.68 -6.23 -11.98
CA THR A 206 6.36 -5.00 -12.41
C THR A 206 7.78 -4.94 -11.84
N ALA A 207 7.99 -5.33 -10.58
CA ALA A 207 9.31 -5.40 -9.95
C ALA A 207 10.22 -6.45 -10.59
N GLU A 208 9.67 -7.57 -11.09
CA GLU A 208 10.40 -8.58 -11.89
C GLU A 208 11.07 -8.00 -13.15
N LYS A 209 10.68 -6.79 -13.60
CA LYS A 209 11.35 -6.05 -14.68
C LYS A 209 12.63 -5.33 -14.23
N GLY A 210 12.97 -5.38 -12.95
CA GLY A 210 14.15 -4.75 -12.37
C GLY A 210 13.91 -3.35 -11.81
N TYR A 211 12.66 -2.88 -11.72
CA TYR A 211 12.34 -1.57 -11.17
C TYR A 211 12.25 -1.59 -9.64
N THR A 212 12.72 -0.52 -9.00
CA THR A 212 12.69 -0.36 -7.53
C THR A 212 12.31 1.08 -7.15
N GLY A 213 11.86 1.29 -5.90
CA GLY A 213 11.61 2.63 -5.36
C GLY A 213 10.57 3.44 -6.15
N ALA A 214 10.81 4.74 -6.31
CA ALA A 214 9.92 5.65 -7.05
C ALA A 214 9.72 5.21 -8.51
N VAL A 215 10.77 4.70 -9.16
CA VAL A 215 10.69 4.19 -10.54
C VAL A 215 9.68 3.04 -10.64
N LEU A 216 9.70 2.08 -9.69
CA LEU A 216 8.71 1.01 -9.63
C LEU A 216 7.29 1.58 -9.52
N GLN A 217 7.08 2.54 -8.63
CA GLN A 217 5.75 3.15 -8.44
C GLN A 217 5.21 3.80 -9.71
N GLN A 218 6.06 4.47 -10.50
CA GLN A 218 5.65 5.07 -11.77
C GLN A 218 5.34 4.02 -12.85
N TRP A 219 6.02 2.87 -12.84
CA TRP A 219 5.77 1.79 -13.81
C TRP A 219 4.52 0.96 -13.50
N ILE A 220 4.08 0.88 -12.23
CA ILE A 220 2.85 0.15 -11.83
C ILE A 220 1.64 0.54 -12.70
N PRO A 221 1.26 1.82 -12.87
CA PRO A 221 0.11 2.17 -13.69
C PRO A 221 0.28 1.85 -15.17
N VAL A 222 1.50 1.91 -15.70
CA VAL A 222 1.77 1.56 -17.09
C VAL A 222 1.46 0.09 -17.32
N TYR A 223 2.08 -0.80 -16.55
CA TYR A 223 1.81 -2.24 -16.66
C TYR A 223 0.41 -2.63 -16.19
N GLY A 224 -0.18 -1.87 -15.27
CA GLY A 224 -1.57 -2.02 -14.87
C GLY A 224 -2.52 -1.87 -16.06
N VAL A 225 -2.26 -0.89 -16.94
CA VAL A 225 -3.01 -0.73 -18.20
C VAL A 225 -2.69 -1.86 -19.18
N LEU A 226 -1.40 -2.15 -19.43
CA LEU A 226 -0.97 -3.16 -20.41
C LEU A 226 -1.47 -4.58 -20.09
N TRP A 227 -1.54 -4.96 -18.82
CA TRP A 227 -2.03 -6.26 -18.39
C TRP A 227 -3.53 -6.29 -18.07
N GLY A 228 -4.25 -5.20 -18.35
CA GLY A 228 -5.70 -5.14 -18.20
C GLY A 228 -6.20 -5.10 -16.76
N ILE A 229 -5.33 -4.84 -15.78
CA ILE A 229 -5.73 -4.64 -14.39
C ILE A 229 -6.44 -3.27 -14.25
N PHE A 230 -5.88 -2.22 -14.85
CA PHE A 230 -6.43 -0.85 -14.86
C PHE A 230 -7.30 -0.60 -16.09
N ASN A 231 -8.19 -1.54 -16.40
CA ASN A 231 -9.04 -1.49 -17.60
C ASN A 231 -10.40 -0.80 -17.38
N VAL A 232 -10.81 -0.57 -16.14
CA VAL A 232 -12.07 0.12 -15.84
C VAL A 232 -11.82 1.63 -15.90
N LYS A 233 -12.50 2.30 -16.84
CA LYS A 233 -12.25 3.69 -17.20
C LYS A 233 -13.32 4.61 -16.64
N ARG A 234 -12.92 5.82 -16.25
CA ARG A 234 -13.79 6.95 -15.88
C ARG A 234 -13.58 8.07 -16.90
N GLU A 235 -14.64 8.76 -17.26
CA GLU A 235 -14.53 9.98 -18.05
C GLU A 235 -13.94 11.13 -17.22
N LEU A 236 -12.93 11.79 -17.77
CA LEU A 236 -12.34 12.99 -17.17
C LEU A 236 -13.26 14.19 -17.36
N LYS A 237 -13.44 14.97 -16.30
CA LYS A 237 -14.12 16.26 -16.39
C LYS A 237 -13.30 17.22 -17.25
N PRO A 238 -13.90 18.22 -17.91
CA PRO A 238 -13.16 19.18 -18.75
C PRO A 238 -11.99 19.88 -18.04
N GLN A 239 -12.15 20.18 -16.75
CA GLN A 239 -11.08 20.76 -15.93
C GLN A 239 -9.92 19.79 -15.69
N GLU A 240 -10.21 18.50 -15.49
CA GLU A 240 -9.20 17.45 -15.31
C GLU A 240 -8.43 17.20 -16.62
N ALA A 241 -9.14 17.15 -17.74
CA ALA A 241 -8.53 17.04 -19.06
C ALA A 241 -7.63 18.25 -19.40
N GLY A 242 -8.02 19.46 -18.99
CA GLY A 242 -7.19 20.65 -19.10
C GLY A 242 -5.89 20.55 -18.29
N LYS A 243 -5.98 20.14 -17.01
CA LYS A 243 -4.82 19.91 -16.14
C LYS A 243 -3.90 18.82 -16.67
N LEU A 244 -4.46 17.71 -17.16
CA LEU A 244 -3.71 16.62 -17.80
C LEU A 244 -2.84 17.12 -18.95
N LYS A 245 -3.40 17.93 -19.86
CA LYS A 245 -2.65 18.50 -20.99
C LYS A 245 -1.54 19.45 -20.53
N GLN A 246 -1.78 20.23 -19.47
CA GLN A 246 -0.78 21.12 -18.89
C GLN A 246 0.37 20.33 -18.25
N GLU A 247 0.06 19.27 -17.50
CA GLU A 247 1.05 18.40 -16.88
C GLU A 247 1.91 17.68 -17.92
N ILE A 248 1.27 17.11 -18.96
CA ILE A 248 1.97 16.51 -20.10
C ILE A 248 2.95 17.51 -20.73
N TYR A 249 2.51 18.75 -20.99
CA TYR A 249 3.38 19.77 -21.57
C TYR A 249 4.56 20.14 -20.65
N ALA A 250 4.33 20.22 -19.34
CA ALA A 250 5.39 20.49 -18.37
C ALA A 250 6.44 19.38 -18.37
N LEU A 251 6.01 18.12 -18.28
CA LEU A 251 6.90 16.95 -18.27
C LEU A 251 7.63 16.77 -19.61
N GLU A 252 6.96 17.01 -20.75
CA GLU A 252 7.60 17.00 -22.08
C GLU A 252 8.72 18.05 -22.19
N ASN A 253 8.61 19.18 -21.50
CA ASN A 253 9.66 20.18 -21.46
C ASN A 253 10.77 19.83 -20.49
N GLU A 254 10.43 19.27 -19.32
CA GLU A 254 11.39 18.81 -18.33
C GLU A 254 12.29 17.69 -18.91
N MET A 255 11.72 16.76 -19.66
CA MET A 255 12.47 15.68 -20.32
C MET A 255 13.47 16.16 -21.39
N LYS A 256 13.39 17.43 -21.83
CA LYS A 256 14.41 18.01 -22.74
C LYS A 256 15.69 18.36 -22.00
N ASP A 257 15.63 18.53 -20.69
CA ASP A 257 16.80 18.74 -19.86
C ASP A 257 17.56 17.41 -19.69
N PRO A 258 18.85 17.33 -20.11
CA PRO A 258 19.65 16.12 -19.94
C PRO A 258 19.86 15.71 -18.47
N SER A 259 19.63 16.60 -17.51
CA SER A 259 19.74 16.33 -16.08
C SER A 259 18.45 15.81 -15.43
N SER A 260 17.36 15.72 -16.21
CA SER A 260 16.07 15.22 -15.72
C SER A 260 16.10 13.73 -15.39
N ASP A 261 15.28 13.31 -14.42
CA ASP A 261 15.16 11.90 -14.05
C ASP A 261 14.27 11.15 -15.06
N ALA A 262 14.84 10.85 -16.22
CA ALA A 262 14.13 10.15 -17.29
C ALA A 262 13.55 8.79 -16.84
N ALA A 263 14.14 8.13 -15.84
CA ALA A 263 13.67 6.85 -15.33
C ALA A 263 12.32 6.96 -14.61
N VAL A 264 12.04 8.09 -13.97
CA VAL A 264 10.77 8.41 -13.31
C VAL A 264 9.82 9.09 -14.29
N LEU A 265 10.31 10.04 -15.10
CA LEU A 265 9.48 10.86 -15.99
C LEU A 265 8.87 10.06 -17.15
N THR A 266 9.62 9.11 -17.71
CA THR A 266 9.16 8.29 -18.85
C THR A 266 7.88 7.51 -18.53
N PRO A 267 7.84 6.65 -17.49
CA PRO A 267 6.61 5.94 -17.14
C PRO A 267 5.48 6.87 -16.69
N ARG A 268 5.79 7.98 -16.02
CA ARG A 268 4.80 8.99 -15.65
C ARG A 268 4.11 9.55 -16.91
N LEU A 269 4.89 9.98 -17.90
CA LEU A 269 4.39 10.58 -19.13
C LEU A 269 3.60 9.56 -19.97
N ILE A 270 4.05 8.31 -20.05
CA ILE A 270 3.31 7.22 -20.69
C ILE A 270 1.94 7.01 -20.03
N ASN A 271 1.88 6.95 -18.70
CA ASN A 271 0.61 6.82 -17.99
C ASN A 271 -0.34 7.99 -18.30
N LEU A 272 0.15 9.24 -18.28
CA LEU A 272 -0.65 10.40 -18.65
C LEU A 272 -1.16 10.33 -20.10
N TYR A 273 -0.34 9.82 -21.03
CA TYR A 273 -0.78 9.57 -22.40
C TYR A 273 -1.88 8.52 -22.52
N PHE A 274 -1.85 7.44 -21.72
CA PHE A 274 -2.96 6.48 -21.68
C PHE A 274 -4.27 7.14 -21.26
N TRP A 275 -4.24 8.03 -20.26
CA TRP A 275 -5.41 8.81 -19.87
C TRP A 275 -5.86 9.79 -20.95
N LEU A 276 -4.92 10.41 -21.67
CA LEU A 276 -5.23 11.33 -22.76
C LEU A 276 -5.88 10.60 -23.95
N ILE A 277 -5.37 9.41 -24.31
CA ILE A 277 -5.97 8.54 -25.33
C ILE A 277 -7.40 8.15 -24.94
N ASP A 278 -7.62 7.75 -23.69
CA ASP A 278 -8.95 7.39 -23.20
C ASP A 278 -9.93 8.57 -23.27
N HIS A 279 -9.47 9.79 -22.96
CA HIS A 279 -10.28 11.00 -23.09
C HIS A 279 -10.66 11.31 -24.55
N TYR A 280 -9.73 11.16 -25.49
CA TYR A 280 -10.01 11.36 -26.93
C TYR A 280 -10.96 10.30 -27.48
N ALA A 281 -10.75 9.03 -27.10
CA ALA A 281 -11.62 7.93 -27.51
C ALA A 281 -13.06 8.11 -27.01
N ALA A 282 -13.26 8.64 -25.80
CA ALA A 282 -14.60 8.93 -25.25
C ALA A 282 -15.29 10.11 -25.95
N SER A 283 -14.53 11.10 -26.43
CA SER A 283 -15.05 12.34 -27.00
C SER A 283 -15.46 12.24 -28.49
N ASN A 284 -15.43 11.04 -29.09
CA ASN A 284 -15.52 10.82 -30.55
C ASN A 284 -14.51 11.66 -31.35
N ASP A 285 -13.44 12.14 -30.71
CA ASP A 285 -12.47 13.00 -31.35
C ASP A 285 -11.53 12.15 -32.20
N THR A 286 -11.19 12.69 -33.37
CA THR A 286 -10.65 12.00 -34.53
C THR A 286 -9.44 11.11 -34.20
N GLY A 287 -9.40 9.88 -34.76
CA GLY A 287 -8.28 8.93 -34.57
C GLY A 287 -6.89 9.50 -34.87
N ARG A 288 -6.80 10.67 -35.53
CA ARG A 288 -5.57 11.46 -35.67
C ARG A 288 -4.94 11.84 -34.32
N GLN A 289 -5.71 12.38 -33.38
CA GLN A 289 -5.17 12.81 -32.08
C GLN A 289 -4.64 11.61 -31.28
N VAL A 290 -5.38 10.50 -31.30
CA VAL A 290 -4.92 9.23 -30.70
C VAL A 290 -3.63 8.75 -31.34
N ASN A 291 -3.54 8.77 -32.67
CA ASN A 291 -2.32 8.38 -33.40
C ASN A 291 -1.12 9.27 -33.07
N GLU A 292 -1.31 10.58 -32.92
CA GLU A 292 -0.25 11.51 -32.51
C GLU A 292 0.28 11.16 -31.11
N VAL A 293 -0.59 10.85 -30.15
CA VAL A 293 -0.18 10.43 -28.81
C VAL A 293 0.51 9.07 -28.83
N LEU A 294 0.01 8.12 -29.62
CA LEU A 294 0.63 6.81 -29.82
C LEU A 294 2.06 6.90 -30.39
N LEU A 295 2.30 7.82 -31.34
CA LEU A 295 3.65 8.09 -31.84
C LEU A 295 4.57 8.63 -30.74
N LYS A 296 4.07 9.49 -29.85
CA LYS A 296 4.84 9.96 -28.70
C LYS A 296 5.22 8.81 -27.75
N ILE A 297 4.29 7.90 -27.46
CA ILE A 297 4.59 6.69 -26.67
C ILE A 297 5.68 5.86 -27.36
N LYS A 298 5.59 5.66 -28.69
CA LYS A 298 6.60 4.90 -29.44
C LYS A 298 8.00 5.52 -29.39
N ILE A 299 8.09 6.85 -29.39
CA ILE A 299 9.35 7.59 -29.26
C ILE A 299 9.94 7.42 -27.86
N LEU A 300 9.10 7.44 -26.83
CA LEU A 300 9.53 7.23 -25.44
C LEU A 300 9.97 5.79 -25.18
N ASP A 301 9.14 4.82 -25.56
CA ASP A 301 9.40 3.40 -25.41
C ASP A 301 8.64 2.58 -26.47
N SER A 302 9.38 2.10 -27.46
CA SER A 302 8.81 1.30 -28.56
C SER A 302 8.25 -0.05 -28.09
N SER A 303 8.81 -0.64 -27.03
CA SER A 303 8.33 -1.93 -26.50
C SER A 303 6.98 -1.78 -25.80
N ILE A 304 6.77 -0.67 -25.10
CA ILE A 304 5.50 -0.34 -24.45
C ILE A 304 4.44 -0.02 -25.50
N TYR A 305 4.80 0.74 -26.54
CA TYR A 305 3.90 0.97 -27.68
C TYR A 305 3.42 -0.35 -28.29
N GLU A 306 4.34 -1.27 -28.58
CA GLU A 306 4.00 -2.57 -29.18
C GLU A 306 3.11 -3.43 -28.28
N MET A 307 3.25 -3.36 -26.96
CA MET A 307 2.34 -4.03 -26.03
C MET A 307 0.96 -3.37 -26.00
N TYR A 308 0.88 -2.05 -26.07
CA TYR A 308 -0.38 -1.31 -25.95
C TYR A 308 -1.30 -1.46 -27.18
N VAL A 309 -0.72 -1.58 -28.38
CA VAL A 309 -1.49 -1.70 -29.63
C VAL A 309 -1.86 -3.13 -30.01
N LYS A 310 -1.38 -4.13 -29.26
CA LYS A 310 -1.75 -5.54 -29.42
C LYS A 310 -3.10 -5.84 -28.79
#